data_AF-A0A1X1WSF7-F1
#
_entry.id   AF-A0A1X1WSF7-F1
#
_cell.length_a   1.000
_cell.length_b   1.000
_cell.length_c   1.000
_cell.angle_alpha   90.00
_cell.angle_beta   90.00
_cell.angle_gamma   90.00
#
_symmetry.space_group_name_H-M   'P 1'
#
loop_
_entity.id
_entity.type
_entity.pdbx_description
1 polymer ?
#
loop_
_entity_poly.entity_id
_entity_poly.type
_entity_poly.pdbx_seq_one_letter_code
_entity_poly.pdbx_strand_id
1 'polypeptide(L)'
;MTQDERFDIDSYLILIDRFLDGSITAPEFQLSYLDEMKSERRMLDQPVYLVLQELFEDADAYVESPHLRDAPEDLDDVQLRECASRARQALRDLGYT
;
A
#
# COMPACT_ATOMS: atom_id res chain seq x y z
N MET A 1 0.07 7.89 30.57
CA MET A 1 0.41 8.06 29.14
C MET A 1 -0.91 8.20 28.42
N THR A 2 -1.24 9.43 28.05
CA THR A 2 -2.58 9.85 27.60
C THR A 2 -2.53 10.24 26.14
N GLN A 3 -3.54 9.78 25.39
CA GLN A 3 -3.94 10.15 24.02
C GLN A 3 -3.02 9.68 22.88
N ASP A 4 -3.34 8.49 22.35
CA ASP A 4 -3.76 8.30 20.93
C ASP A 4 -3.11 9.27 19.91
N GLU A 5 -1.78 9.27 19.79
CA GLU A 5 -1.08 9.92 18.68
C GLU A 5 -1.16 9.01 17.45
N ARG A 6 -2.36 8.83 16.90
CA ARG A 6 -2.50 8.21 15.57
C ARG A 6 -1.73 9.06 14.57
N PHE A 7 -0.71 8.47 13.96
CA PHE A 7 0.02 9.12 12.89
C PHE A 7 -0.90 9.37 11.70
N ASP A 8 -0.83 10.59 11.15
CA ASP A 8 -1.52 10.94 9.91
C ASP A 8 -0.92 10.13 8.75
N ILE A 9 -1.71 9.20 8.22
CA ILE A 9 -1.38 8.36 7.08
C ILE A 9 -2.33 8.63 5.90
N ASP A 10 -2.96 9.81 5.86
CA ASP A 10 -4.01 10.14 4.89
C ASP A 10 -3.50 10.00 3.44
N SER A 11 -2.23 10.31 3.18
CA SER A 11 -1.62 10.12 1.86
C SER A 11 -1.69 8.65 1.39
N TYR A 12 -1.36 7.70 2.28
CA TYR A 12 -1.47 6.27 1.99
C TYR A 12 -2.93 5.84 1.81
N LEU A 13 -3.83 6.30 2.68
CA LEU A 13 -5.26 5.97 2.58
C LEU A 13 -5.85 6.44 1.25
N ILE A 14 -5.53 7.67 0.83
CA ILE A 14 -5.97 8.24 -0.45
C ILE A 14 -5.42 7.43 -1.62
N LEU A 15 -4.14 7.06 -1.62
CA LEU A 15 -3.55 6.27 -2.70
C LEU A 15 -4.21 4.89 -2.81
N ILE A 16 -4.38 4.19 -1.68
CA ILE A 16 -5.00 2.88 -1.63
C ILE A 16 -6.47 2.95 -2.08
N ASP A 17 -7.24 3.92 -1.58
CA ASP A 17 -8.66 4.05 -1.93
C ASP A 17 -8.85 4.40 -3.41
N ARG A 18 -8.05 5.32 -3.96
CA ARG A 18 -8.05 5.64 -5.40
C ARG A 18 -7.64 4.47 -6.27
N PHE A 19 -6.76 3.60 -5.79
CA PHE A 19 -6.43 2.40 -6.53
C PHE A 19 -7.62 1.44 -6.51
N LEU A 20 -8.19 1.16 -5.32
CA LEU A 20 -9.30 0.24 -5.14
C LEU A 20 -10.58 0.65 -5.87
N ASP A 21 -10.89 1.94 -5.95
CA ASP A 21 -12.05 2.45 -6.70
C ASP A 21 -11.83 2.56 -8.22
N GLY A 22 -10.59 2.35 -8.68
CA GLY A 22 -10.21 2.37 -10.09
C GLY A 22 -9.91 3.77 -10.64
N SER A 23 -9.80 4.79 -9.78
CA SER A 23 -9.39 6.15 -10.16
C SER A 23 -7.94 6.24 -10.62
N ILE A 24 -7.09 5.29 -10.22
CA ILE A 24 -5.72 5.11 -10.74
C ILE A 24 -5.48 3.65 -11.11
N THR A 25 -4.60 3.46 -12.08
CA THR A 25 -4.16 2.15 -12.58
C THR A 25 -3.12 1.50 -11.66
N ALA A 26 -2.84 0.20 -11.84
CA ALA A 26 -1.83 -0.51 -11.04
C ALA A 26 -0.41 0.07 -11.20
N PRO A 27 0.07 0.45 -12.41
CA PRO A 27 1.37 1.14 -12.55
C PRO A 27 1.41 2.50 -11.85
N GLU A 28 0.34 3.29 -11.95
CA GLU A 28 0.25 4.60 -11.27
C GLU A 28 0.26 4.43 -9.74
N PHE A 29 -0.45 3.43 -9.22
CA PHE A 29 -0.45 3.08 -7.82
C PHE A 29 0.93 2.64 -7.34
N GLN A 30 1.57 1.68 -8.04
CA GLN A 30 2.91 1.21 -7.72
C GLN A 30 3.89 2.39 -7.59
N LEU A 31 4.01 3.21 -8.64
CA LEU A 31 4.97 4.32 -8.66
C LEU A 31 4.70 5.31 -7.51
N SER A 32 3.45 5.71 -7.32
CA SER A 32 3.08 6.69 -6.29
C SER A 32 3.29 6.15 -4.87
N TYR A 33 2.94 4.88 -4.64
CA TYR A 33 3.04 4.25 -3.33
C TYR A 33 4.51 4.01 -2.93
N LEU A 34 5.33 3.51 -3.86
CA LEU A 34 6.76 3.32 -3.61
C LEU A 34 7.47 4.67 -3.32
N ASP A 35 7.09 5.75 -4.01
CA ASP A 35 7.64 7.08 -3.78
C ASP A 35 7.27 7.64 -2.40
N GLU A 36 6.00 7.50 -2.00
CA GLU A 36 5.50 7.93 -0.69
C GLU A 36 6.24 7.20 0.44
N MET A 37 6.32 5.87 0.39
CA MET A 37 7.03 5.06 1.40
C MET A 37 8.53 5.38 1.47
N LYS A 38 9.20 5.58 0.32
CA LYS A 38 10.63 5.94 0.29
C LYS A 38 10.88 7.35 0.82
N SER A 39 9.88 8.23 0.74
CA SER A 39 9.94 9.60 1.22
C SER A 39 9.53 9.75 2.68
N GLU A 40 9.00 8.70 3.30
CA GLU A 40 8.56 8.71 4.69
C GLU A 40 9.75 8.93 5.64
N ARG A 41 9.65 9.97 6.46
CA ARG A 41 10.66 10.32 7.47
C ARG A 41 10.12 10.26 8.89
N ARG A 42 8.80 10.13 9.03
CA ARG A 42 8.12 10.03 10.32
C ARG A 42 8.30 8.61 10.84
N MET A 43 8.37 8.49 12.17
CA MET A 43 8.27 7.19 12.82
C MET A 43 6.80 6.86 12.92
N LEU A 44 6.33 5.88 12.15
CA LEU A 44 4.96 5.38 12.23
C LEU A 44 4.82 4.38 13.37
N ASP A 45 3.61 4.24 13.90
CA ASP A 45 3.28 3.19 14.84
C ASP A 45 3.58 1.82 14.23
N GLN A 46 4.21 0.93 15.01
CA GLN A 46 4.69 -0.36 14.50
C GLN A 46 3.60 -1.17 13.77
N PRO A 47 2.36 -1.31 14.27
CA PRO A 47 1.32 -2.05 13.56
C PRO A 47 0.97 -1.44 12.20
N VAL A 48 0.98 -0.11 12.11
CA VAL A 48 0.68 0.62 10.87
C VAL A 48 1.83 0.47 9.88
N TYR A 49 3.06 0.69 10.35
CA TYR A 49 4.26 0.53 9.54
C TYR A 49 4.32 -0.86 8.90
N LEU A 50 4.03 -1.92 9.66
CA LEU A 50 4.05 -3.29 9.14
C LEU A 50 3.06 -3.50 8.00
N VAL A 51 1.85 -2.95 8.09
CA VAL A 51 0.86 -3.04 7.01
C VAL A 51 1.32 -2.28 5.77
N LEU A 52 1.87 -1.07 5.96
CA LEU A 52 2.33 -0.26 4.84
C LEU A 52 3.59 -0.84 4.18
N GLN A 53 4.47 -1.46 4.97
CA GLN A 53 5.68 -2.14 4.53
C GLN A 53 5.36 -3.43 3.76
N GLU A 54 4.38 -4.22 4.21
CA GLU A 54 3.91 -5.39 3.45
C GLU A 54 3.38 -4.97 2.07
N LEU A 55 2.54 -3.93 2.02
CA LEU A 55 2.03 -3.41 0.75
C LEU A 55 3.14 -2.79 -0.13
N PHE A 56 4.21 -2.26 0.48
CA PHE A 56 5.38 -1.79 -0.26
C PHE A 56 6.08 -2.95 -0.97
N GLU A 57 6.26 -4.07 -0.29
CA GLU A 57 6.86 -5.28 -0.85
C GLU A 57 5.98 -5.85 -1.98
N ASP A 58 4.66 -5.88 -1.79
CA ASP A 58 3.70 -6.26 -2.83
C ASP A 58 3.78 -5.32 -4.06
N ALA A 59 3.88 -4.00 -3.83
CA ALA A 59 4.03 -3.03 -4.91
C ALA A 59 5.37 -3.16 -5.63
N ASP A 60 6.46 -3.48 -4.93
CA ASP A 60 7.79 -3.71 -5.54
C ASP A 60 7.80 -5.01 -6.38
N ALA A 61 7.01 -6.01 -5.99
CA ALA A 61 6.81 -7.27 -6.72
C ALA A 61 5.82 -7.16 -7.91
N TYR A 62 5.15 -6.02 -8.10
CA TYR A 62 4.24 -5.84 -9.24
C TYR A 62 4.99 -5.66 -10.56
N VAL A 63 4.55 -6.39 -11.58
CA VAL A 63 5.10 -6.35 -12.94
C VAL A 63 3.97 -6.19 -13.96
N GLU A 64 3.88 -4.99 -14.55
CA GLU A 64 2.84 -4.62 -15.52
C GLU A 64 2.81 -5.53 -16.76
N SER A 65 3.97 -5.91 -17.27
CA SER A 65 4.08 -6.67 -18.51
C SER A 65 4.02 -8.18 -18.25
N PRO A 66 2.99 -8.93 -18.73
CA PRO A 66 2.83 -10.34 -18.39
C PRO A 66 3.97 -11.24 -18.85
N HIS A 67 4.68 -10.86 -19.91
CA HIS A 67 5.82 -11.61 -20.46
C HIS A 67 7.13 -11.36 -19.70
N LEU A 68 7.15 -10.38 -18.80
CA LEU A 68 8.27 -10.10 -17.90
C LEU A 68 8.06 -10.70 -16.50
N ARG A 69 6.88 -11.29 -16.23
CA ARG A 69 6.61 -12.02 -14.99
C ARG A 69 7.28 -13.38 -15.03
N ASP A 70 8.43 -13.50 -14.39
CA ASP A 70 9.26 -14.71 -14.39
C ASP A 70 9.51 -15.30 -13.00
N ALA A 71 9.14 -14.58 -11.94
CA ALA A 71 9.24 -15.02 -10.57
C ALA A 71 7.85 -15.43 -10.01
N PRO A 72 7.77 -16.48 -9.16
CA PRO A 72 6.52 -16.89 -8.51
C PRO A 72 5.85 -15.78 -7.67
N GLU A 73 6.64 -14.83 -7.18
CA GLU A 73 6.21 -13.67 -6.41
C GLU A 73 5.68 -12.51 -7.26
N ASP A 74 5.86 -12.53 -8.58
CA ASP A 74 5.45 -11.42 -9.44
C ASP A 74 3.92 -11.25 -9.46
N LEU A 75 3.47 -10.03 -9.21
CA LEU A 75 2.04 -9.68 -9.16
C LEU A 75 1.58 -9.02 -10.46
N ASP A 76 0.37 -9.36 -10.91
CA ASP A 76 -0.39 -8.50 -11.84
C ASP A 76 -1.32 -7.52 -11.13
N ASP A 77 -2.05 -6.74 -11.94
CA ASP A 77 -3.01 -5.73 -11.52
C ASP A 77 -4.07 -6.28 -10.55
N VAL A 78 -4.53 -7.52 -10.77
CA VAL A 78 -5.58 -8.13 -9.94
C VAL A 78 -4.98 -8.52 -8.60
N GLN A 79 -3.84 -9.20 -8.61
CA GLN A 79 -3.16 -9.61 -7.37
C GLN A 79 -2.72 -8.40 -6.54
N LEU A 80 -2.16 -7.36 -7.17
CA LEU A 80 -1.80 -6.12 -6.48
C LEU A 80 -3.03 -5.44 -5.85
N ARG A 81 -4.18 -5.47 -6.54
CA ARG A 81 -5.45 -4.93 -6.01
C ARG A 81 -5.97 -5.73 -4.83
N GLU A 82 -5.82 -7.05 -4.83
CA GLU A 82 -6.15 -7.89 -3.67
C GLU A 82 -5.25 -7.56 -2.47
N CYS A 83 -3.95 -7.36 -2.70
CA CYS A 83 -3.01 -6.91 -1.67
C CYS A 83 -3.39 -5.54 -1.10
N ALA A 84 -3.68 -4.55 -1.95
CA ALA A 84 -4.15 -3.24 -1.53
C ALA A 84 -5.46 -3.32 -0.72
N SER A 85 -6.38 -4.22 -1.09
CA SER A 85 -7.63 -4.44 -0.35
C SER A 85 -7.37 -5.06 1.02
N ARG A 86 -6.42 -6.01 1.12
CA ARG A 86 -6.00 -6.62 2.39
C ARG A 86 -5.40 -5.56 3.32
N ALA A 87 -4.48 -4.76 2.81
CA ALA A 87 -3.87 -3.67 3.57
C ALA A 87 -4.91 -2.64 4.02
N ARG A 88 -5.85 -2.27 3.15
CA ARG A 88 -6.92 -1.32 3.50
C ARG A 88 -7.80 -1.82 4.64
N GLN A 89 -8.15 -3.11 4.63
CA GLN A 89 -8.92 -3.72 5.71
C GLN A 89 -8.11 -3.76 7.02
N ALA A 90 -6.84 -4.12 6.97
CA ALA A 90 -5.97 -4.12 8.15
C ALA A 90 -5.83 -2.72 8.78
N LEU A 91 -5.67 -1.67 7.96
CA LEU A 91 -5.65 -0.28 8.44
C LEU A 91 -6.98 0.12 9.10
N ARG A 92 -8.12 -0.30 8.52
CA ARG A 92 -9.44 -0.07 9.13
C ARG A 92 -9.56 -0.75 10.48
N ASP A 93 -9.07 -1.98 10.62
CA ASP A 93 -9.09 -2.73 11.87
C ASP A 93 -8.19 -2.09 12.95
N LEU A 94 -7.16 -1.35 12.53
CA LEU A 94 -6.32 -0.50 13.39
C LEU A 94 -6.95 0.88 13.71
N GLY A 95 -8.12 1.20 13.15
CA GLY A 95 -8.86 2.44 13.43
C GLY A 95 -8.60 3.59 12.45
N TYR A 96 -8.05 3.29 11.26
CA TYR A 96 -7.85 4.26 10.17
C TYR A 96 -8.97 4.12 9.13
N THR A 97 -9.96 5.01 9.22
CA THR A 97 -11.18 4.99 8.39
C THR A 97 -11.10 5.90 7.20
#